data_AF-A0A2T4KLG8-F1
#
_entry.id   AF-A0A2T4KLG8-F1
#
_cell.length_a   1.000
_cell.length_b   1.000
_cell.length_c   1.000
_cell.angle_alpha   90.00
_cell.angle_beta   90.00
_cell.angle_gamma   90.00
#
_symmetry.space_group_name_H-M   'P 1'
#
loop_
_entity.id
_entity.type
_entity.pdbx_description
1 polymer ?
#
loop_
_entity_poly.entity_id
_entity_poly.type
_entity_poly.pdbx_seq_one_letter_code
_entity_poly.pdbx_strand_id
1 'polypeptide(L)'
;MENVPNQPSQRERNAGKIIGYGSLIFCILLIIHNFIALDTQTAKTLLSQAGQKASGSAVDNILNSFRYTGVMYILAYLAGVIALWNRHKYLWWFMFTVYVSNVLFTLVNIAMVTNAIISAKSPLFVVPVFIVIIGSALLAIYMLVVSMMRKSTFNR
;
A
#
# COMPACT_ATOMS: atom_id res chain seq x y z
N MET A 1 -8.63 24.26 -36.78
CA MET A 1 -7.42 23.53 -36.36
C MET A 1 -7.85 22.52 -35.33
N GLU A 2 -7.99 21.25 -35.72
CA GLU A 2 -8.28 20.16 -34.78
C GLU A 2 -7.14 20.07 -33.77
N ASN A 3 -7.49 20.15 -32.48
CA ASN A 3 -6.58 19.80 -31.39
C ASN A 3 -6.30 18.31 -31.48
N VAL A 4 -5.22 17.93 -32.17
CA VAL A 4 -4.71 16.55 -32.14
C VAL A 4 -4.35 16.27 -30.67
N PRO A 5 -5.01 15.31 -30.00
CA PRO A 5 -4.67 14.97 -28.63
C PRO A 5 -3.22 14.50 -28.61
N ASN A 6 -2.36 15.24 -27.88
CA ASN A 6 -0.95 14.91 -27.70
C ASN A 6 -0.83 13.43 -27.31
N GLN A 7 -0.29 12.61 -28.20
CA GLN A 7 -0.14 11.19 -27.90
C GLN A 7 0.78 11.04 -26.69
N PRO A 8 0.38 10.26 -25.66
CA PRO A 8 1.17 10.14 -24.45
C PRO A 8 2.52 9.51 -24.79
N SER A 9 3.58 10.14 -24.28
CA SER A 9 4.94 9.72 -24.59
C SER A 9 5.17 8.28 -24.15
N GLN A 10 6.04 7.53 -24.84
CA GLN A 10 6.36 6.14 -24.48
C GLN A 10 6.78 5.99 -23.01
N ARG A 11 7.39 7.03 -22.44
CA ARG A 11 7.80 7.09 -21.04
C ARG A 11 6.61 7.25 -20.07
N GLU A 12 5.60 8.07 -20.40
CA GLU A 12 4.35 8.17 -19.61
C GLU A 12 3.59 6.85 -19.61
N ARG A 13 3.55 6.16 -20.76
CA ARG A 13 2.94 4.82 -20.85
C ARG A 13 3.66 3.81 -19.95
N ASN A 14 4.98 3.84 -19.93
CA ASN A 14 5.77 2.96 -19.07
C ASN A 14 5.59 3.29 -17.58
N ALA A 15 5.57 4.57 -17.21
CA ALA A 15 5.30 4.99 -15.83
C ALA A 15 3.90 4.55 -15.36
N GLY A 16 2.89 4.72 -16.22
CA GLY A 16 1.53 4.25 -15.94
C GLY A 16 1.43 2.74 -15.77
N LYS A 17 2.18 1.96 -16.57
CA LYS A 17 2.28 0.49 -16.41
C LYS A 17 2.92 0.09 -15.09
N ILE A 18 4.04 0.73 -14.72
CA ILE A 18 4.75 0.45 -13.46
C ILE A 18 3.84 0.73 -12.27
N ILE A 19 3.18 1.90 -12.24
CA ILE A 19 2.24 2.26 -11.18
C ILE A 19 1.05 1.29 -11.18
N GLY A 20 0.43 1.03 -12.32
CA GLY A 20 -0.77 0.19 -12.42
C GLY A 20 -0.52 -1.24 -11.96
N TYR A 21 0.48 -1.92 -12.53
CA TYR A 21 0.79 -3.29 -12.16
C TYR A 21 1.39 -3.40 -10.76
N GLY A 22 2.25 -2.46 -10.36
CA GLY A 22 2.79 -2.41 -9.00
C GLY A 22 1.67 -2.26 -7.97
N SER A 23 0.72 -1.36 -8.20
CA SER A 23 -0.39 -1.16 -7.27
C SER A 23 -1.31 -2.38 -7.19
N LEU A 24 -1.54 -3.07 -8.30
CA LEU A 24 -2.33 -4.31 -8.32
C LEU A 24 -1.66 -5.40 -7.47
N ILE A 25 -0.35 -5.58 -7.63
CA ILE A 25 0.43 -6.54 -6.83
C ILE A 25 0.36 -6.18 -5.34
N PHE A 26 0.59 -4.92 -4.99
CA PHE A 26 0.54 -4.47 -3.60
C PHE A 26 -0.86 -4.59 -2.99
N CYS A 27 -1.91 -4.33 -3.77
CA CYS A 27 -3.30 -4.55 -3.36
C CYS A 27 -3.52 -6.01 -2.95
N ILE A 28 -3.09 -6.98 -3.76
CA ILE A 28 -3.23 -8.41 -3.45
C ILE A 28 -2.44 -8.77 -2.19
N LEU A 29 -1.20 -8.27 -2.06
CA LEU A 29 -0.37 -8.54 -0.89
C LEU A 29 -0.95 -7.92 0.39
N LEU A 30 -1.58 -6.75 0.30
CA LEU A 30 -2.30 -6.13 1.42
C LEU A 30 -3.53 -6.94 1.84
N ILE A 31 -4.26 -7.55 0.90
CA ILE A 31 -5.36 -8.48 1.24
C ILE A 31 -4.82 -9.66 2.03
N ILE A 32 -3.73 -10.28 1.56
CA ILE A 32 -3.08 -11.39 2.27
C ILE A 32 -2.65 -10.95 3.67
N HIS A 33 -2.02 -9.79 3.81
CA HIS A 33 -1.59 -9.30 5.12
C HIS A 33 -2.77 -9.04 6.08
N ASN A 34 -3.79 -8.31 5.64
CA ASN A 34 -4.87 -7.85 6.52
C ASN A 34 -5.94 -8.90 6.84
N PHE A 35 -6.11 -9.92 5.98
CA PHE A 35 -7.16 -10.93 6.16
C PHE A 35 -6.61 -12.32 6.46
N ILE A 36 -5.37 -12.62 6.06
CA ILE A 36 -4.75 -13.93 6.30
C ILE A 36 -3.69 -13.83 7.40
N ALA A 37 -2.75 -12.88 7.33
CA ALA A 37 -1.71 -12.77 8.36
C ALA A 37 -2.28 -12.21 9.67
N LEU A 38 -3.03 -11.12 9.60
CA LEU A 38 -3.75 -10.51 10.73
C LEU A 38 -5.11 -11.18 10.95
N ASP A 39 -5.12 -12.31 11.66
CA ASP A 39 -6.34 -12.99 12.08
C ASP A 39 -6.56 -12.92 13.59
N THR A 40 -7.61 -13.60 14.06
CA THR A 40 -7.98 -13.67 15.47
C THR A 40 -6.84 -14.20 16.35
N GLN A 41 -6.04 -15.16 15.86
CA GLN A 41 -4.92 -15.71 16.62
C GLN A 41 -3.82 -14.66 16.78
N THR A 42 -3.46 -13.98 15.70
CA THR A 42 -2.46 -12.90 15.73
C THR A 42 -2.93 -11.72 16.58
N ALA A 43 -4.22 -11.35 16.53
CA ALA A 43 -4.78 -10.29 17.36
C ALA A 43 -4.75 -10.62 18.85
N LYS A 44 -5.03 -11.89 19.23
CA LYS A 44 -4.85 -12.36 20.62
C LYS A 44 -3.39 -12.26 21.07
N THR A 45 -2.46 -12.68 20.21
CA THR A 45 -1.02 -12.58 20.49
C THR A 45 -0.58 -11.14 20.65
N LEU A 46 -1.05 -10.24 19.79
CA LEU A 46 -0.76 -8.80 19.86
C LEU A 46 -1.24 -8.20 21.19
N LEU A 47 -2.47 -8.49 21.61
CA LEU A 47 -3.01 -8.06 22.90
C LEU A 47 -2.18 -8.60 24.07
N SER A 48 -1.85 -9.89 24.04
CA SER A 48 -1.05 -10.53 25.09
C SER A 48 0.35 -9.92 25.19
N GLN A 49 1.00 -9.63 24.06
CA GLN A 49 2.31 -8.98 24.00
C GLN A 49 2.24 -7.53 24.52
N ALA A 50 1.10 -6.86 24.35
CA ALA A 50 0.84 -5.53 24.90
C ALA A 50 0.40 -5.54 26.38
N GLY A 51 0.38 -6.71 27.05
CA GLY A 51 -0.08 -6.85 28.44
C GLY A 51 -1.59 -6.65 28.62
N GLN A 52 -2.36 -6.71 27.53
CA GLN A 52 -3.81 -6.52 27.53
C GLN A 52 -4.56 -7.85 27.63
N LYS A 53 -5.76 -7.83 28.20
CA LYS A 53 -6.64 -9.00 28.22
C LYS A 53 -7.16 -9.27 26.80
N ALA A 54 -6.92 -10.48 26.30
CA ALA A 54 -7.42 -10.94 25.00
C ALA A 54 -8.90 -11.36 25.06
N SER A 55 -9.79 -10.46 25.52
CA SER A 55 -11.24 -10.67 25.47
C SER A 55 -11.73 -10.68 24.02
N GLY A 56 -12.87 -11.33 23.76
CA GLY A 56 -13.48 -11.33 22.42
C GLY A 56 -13.66 -9.93 21.85
N SER A 57 -14.21 -9.00 22.65
CA SER A 57 -14.40 -7.61 22.26
C SER A 57 -13.10 -6.86 21.95
N ALA A 58 -12.03 -7.08 22.71
CA ALA A 58 -10.74 -6.43 22.47
C ALA A 58 -10.09 -6.96 21.18
N VAL A 59 -10.20 -8.26 20.93
CA VAL A 59 -9.72 -8.91 19.70
C VAL A 59 -10.46 -8.36 18.48
N ASP A 60 -11.80 -8.30 18.54
CA ASP A 60 -12.61 -7.79 17.44
C ASP A 60 -12.33 -6.31 17.17
N ASN A 61 -12.17 -5.49 18.21
CA ASN A 61 -11.87 -4.07 18.06
C ASN A 61 -10.53 -3.83 17.37
N ILE A 62 -9.46 -4.52 17.79
CA ILE A 62 -8.15 -4.39 17.16
C ILE A 62 -8.18 -4.89 15.71
N LEU A 63 -8.79 -6.06 15.49
CA LEU A 63 -8.86 -6.66 14.17
C LEU A 63 -9.64 -5.78 13.19
N ASN A 64 -10.76 -5.20 13.64
CA ASN A 64 -11.54 -4.26 12.84
C ASN A 64 -10.80 -2.96 12.58
N SER A 65 -10.02 -2.45 13.55
CA SER A 65 -9.21 -1.23 13.38
C SER A 65 -8.14 -1.42 12.31
N PHE A 66 -7.42 -2.56 12.34
CA PHE A 66 -6.45 -2.90 11.30
C PHE A 66 -7.13 -3.10 9.94
N ARG A 67 -8.24 -3.85 9.90
CA ARG A 67 -8.97 -4.10 8.64
C ARG A 67 -9.56 -2.83 8.03
N TYR A 68 -10.08 -1.91 8.83
CA TYR A 68 -10.60 -0.65 8.32
C TYR A 68 -9.51 0.14 7.58
N THR A 69 -8.36 0.30 8.22
CA THR A 69 -7.22 0.98 7.61
C THR A 69 -6.67 0.20 6.40
N GLY A 70 -6.59 -1.14 6.53
CA GLY A 70 -6.15 -2.03 5.47
C GLY A 70 -7.03 -1.97 4.23
N VAL A 71 -8.35 -1.97 4.38
CA VAL A 71 -9.33 -1.85 3.29
C VAL A 71 -9.19 -0.50 2.59
N MET A 72 -9.02 0.59 3.35
CA MET A 72 -8.77 1.91 2.76
C MET A 72 -7.53 1.92 1.87
N TYR A 73 -6.43 1.31 2.32
CA TYR A 73 -5.24 1.15 1.47
C TYR A 73 -5.47 0.22 0.29
N ILE A 74 -6.15 -0.92 0.46
CA ILE A 74 -6.47 -1.83 -0.65
C ILE A 74 -7.21 -1.09 -1.76
N LEU A 75 -8.25 -0.31 -1.42
CA LEU A 75 -9.00 0.50 -2.38
C LEU A 75 -8.14 1.60 -3.01
N ALA A 76 -7.29 2.26 -2.22
CA ALA A 76 -6.40 3.31 -2.71
C ALA A 76 -5.36 2.76 -3.70
N TYR A 77 -4.78 1.57 -3.44
CA TYR A 77 -3.89 0.90 -4.37
C TYR A 77 -4.65 0.40 -5.62
N LEU A 78 -5.90 -0.05 -5.48
CA LEU A 78 -6.72 -0.43 -6.63
C LEU A 78 -6.95 0.75 -7.60
N ALA A 79 -7.08 1.98 -7.08
CA ALA A 79 -7.16 3.17 -7.92
C ALA A 79 -5.90 3.37 -8.80
N GLY A 80 -4.75 2.84 -8.39
CA GLY A 80 -3.52 2.86 -9.19
C GLY A 80 -3.65 2.12 -10.53
N VAL A 81 -4.54 1.12 -10.63
CA VAL A 81 -4.82 0.39 -11.89
C VAL A 81 -5.37 1.33 -12.97
N ILE A 82 -6.03 2.44 -12.57
CA ILE A 82 -6.51 3.47 -13.49
C ILE A 82 -5.35 4.06 -14.32
N ALA A 83 -4.12 4.05 -13.79
CA ALA A 83 -2.92 4.54 -14.48
C ALA A 83 -2.59 3.78 -15.79
N LEU A 84 -3.15 2.59 -15.99
CA LEU A 84 -3.05 1.86 -17.25
C LEU A 84 -3.77 2.60 -18.39
N TRP A 85 -4.94 3.17 -18.09
CA TRP A 85 -5.80 3.84 -19.07
C TRP A 85 -5.72 5.36 -19.00
N ASN A 86 -5.84 5.94 -17.80
CA ASN A 86 -5.87 7.38 -17.58
C ASN A 86 -4.70 7.82 -16.70
N ARG A 87 -3.91 8.76 -17.20
CA ARG A 87 -2.64 9.17 -16.59
C ARG A 87 -2.69 10.64 -16.22
N HIS A 88 -3.65 10.97 -15.36
CA HIS A 88 -3.88 12.35 -14.95
C HIS A 88 -2.92 12.79 -13.82
N LYS A 89 -2.57 14.08 -13.73
CA LYS A 89 -1.71 14.62 -12.64
C LYS A 89 -2.23 14.30 -11.24
N TYR A 90 -3.55 14.34 -11.07
CA TYR A 90 -4.18 14.04 -9.78
C TYR A 90 -4.00 12.57 -9.41
N LEU A 91 -4.06 11.65 -10.38
CA LEU A 91 -3.79 10.24 -10.11
C LEU A 91 -2.33 10.03 -9.70
N TRP A 92 -1.39 10.73 -10.35
CA TRP A 92 0.02 10.67 -9.97
C TRP A 92 0.25 11.12 -8.53
N TRP A 93 -0.21 12.32 -8.16
CA TRP A 93 0.01 12.81 -6.80
C TRP A 93 -0.80 12.03 -5.75
N PHE A 94 -2.00 11.58 -6.10
CA PHE A 94 -2.78 10.69 -5.24
C PHE A 94 -2.01 9.39 -4.94
N MET A 95 -1.50 8.70 -5.98
CA MET A 95 -0.75 7.47 -5.79
C MET A 95 0.56 7.70 -5.01
N PHE A 96 1.23 8.82 -5.25
CA PHE A 96 2.40 9.22 -4.44
C PHE A 96 2.04 9.34 -2.96
N THR A 97 0.97 10.06 -2.63
CA THR A 97 0.49 10.20 -1.25
C THR A 97 0.14 8.86 -0.64
N VAL A 98 -0.54 7.98 -1.38
CA VAL A 98 -0.92 6.63 -0.92
C VAL A 98 0.30 5.79 -0.57
N TYR A 99 1.33 5.78 -1.43
CA TYR A 99 2.56 5.02 -1.16
C TYR A 99 3.30 5.55 0.06
N VAL A 100 3.45 6.88 0.17
CA VAL A 100 4.14 7.51 1.30
C VAL A 100 3.37 7.26 2.60
N SER A 101 2.06 7.49 2.61
CA SER A 101 1.26 7.33 3.82
C SER A 101 1.20 5.88 4.28
N ASN A 102 1.11 4.92 3.34
CA ASN A 102 1.14 3.49 3.68
C ASN A 102 2.48 3.09 4.30
N VAL A 103 3.60 3.55 3.73
CA VAL A 103 4.95 3.31 4.28
C VAL A 103 5.04 3.87 5.70
N LEU A 104 4.68 5.14 5.91
CA LEU A 104 4.76 5.78 7.22
C LEU A 104 3.86 5.09 8.26
N PHE A 105 2.59 4.84 7.91
CA PHE A 105 1.65 4.16 8.79
C PHE A 105 2.15 2.77 9.20
N THR A 106 2.67 2.02 8.24
CA THR A 106 3.15 0.65 8.49
C THR A 106 4.42 0.67 9.33
N LEU A 107 5.36 1.59 9.07
CA LEU A 107 6.61 1.71 9.85
C LEU A 107 6.36 2.02 11.33
N VAL A 108 5.35 2.83 11.65
CA VAL A 108 4.99 3.11 13.05
C VAL A 108 4.56 1.85 13.80
N ASN A 109 3.89 0.93 13.12
CA ASN A 109 3.31 -0.27 13.73
C ASN A 109 4.15 -1.55 13.50
N ILE A 110 5.24 -1.46 12.73
CA ILE A 110 5.90 -2.62 12.12
C ILE A 110 6.40 -3.61 13.17
N ALA A 111 7.08 -3.14 14.23
CA ALA A 111 7.69 -4.01 15.22
C ALA A 111 6.66 -4.82 16.01
N MET A 112 5.56 -4.17 16.43
CA MET A 112 4.48 -4.83 17.17
C MET A 112 3.78 -5.87 16.29
N VAL A 113 3.42 -5.49 15.07
CA VAL A 113 2.65 -6.35 14.16
C VAL A 113 3.47 -7.55 13.69
N THR A 114 4.74 -7.36 13.32
CA THR A 114 5.58 -8.46 12.84
C THR A 114 5.89 -9.47 13.94
N ASN A 115 6.21 -9.00 15.15
CA ASN A 115 6.44 -9.87 16.29
C ASN A 115 5.19 -10.69 16.63
N ALA A 116 4.00 -10.08 16.62
CA ALA A 116 2.75 -10.79 16.87
C ALA A 116 2.47 -11.86 15.80
N ILE A 117 2.71 -11.54 14.51
CA ILE A 117 2.53 -12.50 13.41
C ILE A 117 3.51 -13.66 13.53
N ILE A 118 4.80 -13.38 13.78
CA ILE A 118 5.85 -14.40 13.89
C ILE A 118 5.55 -15.34 15.07
N SER A 119 5.21 -14.78 16.23
CA SER A 119 4.89 -15.57 17.42
C SER A 119 3.61 -16.39 17.28
N ALA A 120 2.60 -15.89 16.55
CA ALA A 120 1.34 -16.61 16.34
C ALA A 120 1.44 -17.68 15.24
N LYS A 121 2.27 -17.45 14.22
CA LYS A 121 2.28 -18.22 12.98
C LYS A 121 3.70 -18.57 12.55
N SER A 122 4.24 -17.81 11.60
CA SER A 122 5.54 -18.04 10.98
C SER A 122 6.04 -16.75 10.33
N PRO A 123 7.37 -16.55 10.22
CA PRO A 123 7.97 -15.43 9.50
C PRO A 123 7.50 -15.29 8.04
N LEU A 124 7.03 -16.35 7.40
CA LEU A 124 6.52 -16.25 6.01
C LEU A 124 5.31 -15.30 5.90
N PHE A 125 4.51 -15.15 6.96
CA PHE A 125 3.32 -14.30 6.96
C PHE A 125 3.62 -12.81 7.05
N VAL A 126 4.85 -12.42 7.37
CA VAL A 126 5.26 -10.99 7.34
C VAL A 126 5.78 -10.57 5.95
N VAL A 127 6.14 -11.53 5.09
CA VAL A 127 6.70 -11.24 3.76
C VAL A 127 5.80 -10.32 2.90
N PRO A 128 4.47 -10.51 2.84
CA PRO A 128 3.60 -9.64 2.04
C PRO A 128 3.70 -8.16 2.44
N VAL A 129 3.74 -7.85 3.74
CA VAL A 129 3.81 -6.45 4.19
C VAL A 129 5.18 -5.83 3.90
N PHE A 130 6.27 -6.59 4.05
CA PHE A 130 7.61 -6.09 3.70
C PHE A 130 7.75 -5.79 2.20
N ILE A 131 7.21 -6.64 1.33
CA ILE A 131 7.20 -6.39 -0.12
C ILE A 131 6.43 -5.09 -0.41
N VAL A 132 5.26 -4.90 0.22
CA VAL A 132 4.45 -3.69 0.04
C VAL A 132 5.21 -2.45 0.50
N ILE A 133 5.84 -2.46 1.69
CA ILE A 133 6.58 -1.30 2.21
C ILE A 133 7.74 -0.93 1.28
N ILE A 134 8.61 -1.89 0.96
CA ILE A 134 9.81 -1.65 0.14
C ILE A 134 9.39 -1.22 -1.25
N GLY A 135 8.44 -1.94 -1.87
CA GLY A 135 7.95 -1.62 -3.20
C GLY A 135 7.27 -0.25 -3.27
N SER A 136 6.49 0.12 -2.25
CA SER A 136 5.84 1.45 -2.19
C SER A 136 6.86 2.56 -1.99
N ALA A 137 7.88 2.36 -1.16
CA ALA A 137 8.97 3.32 -1.00
C ALA A 137 9.73 3.53 -2.31
N LEU A 138 10.06 2.44 -3.03
CA LEU A 138 10.72 2.51 -4.33
C LEU A 138 9.87 3.25 -5.37
N LEU A 139 8.57 2.98 -5.44
CA LEU A 139 7.67 3.70 -6.35
C LEU A 139 7.52 5.19 -5.97
N ALA A 140 7.42 5.50 -4.68
CA ALA A 140 7.35 6.89 -4.21
C ALA A 140 8.63 7.67 -4.57
N ILE A 141 9.80 7.08 -4.34
CA ILE A 141 11.10 7.67 -4.73
C ILE A 141 11.16 7.85 -6.25
N TYR A 142 10.79 6.84 -7.02
CA TYR A 142 10.73 6.93 -8.48
C TYR A 142 9.84 8.11 -8.94
N MET A 143 8.63 8.22 -8.39
CA MET A 143 7.70 9.30 -8.73
C MET A 143 8.25 10.68 -8.35
N LEU A 144 8.92 10.79 -7.20
CA LEU A 144 9.56 12.03 -6.76
C LEU A 144 10.70 12.44 -7.69
N VAL A 145 11.61 11.51 -8.00
CA VAL A 145 12.75 11.75 -8.92
C VAL A 145 12.26 12.19 -10.30
N VAL A 146 11.26 11.50 -10.86
CA VAL A 146 10.65 11.87 -12.15
C VAL A 146 10.00 13.26 -12.09
N SER A 147 9.40 13.63 -10.96
CA SER A 147 8.77 14.93 -10.74
C SER A 147 9.77 16.08 -10.52
N MET A 148 10.99 15.79 -10.04
CA MET A 148 12.05 16.79 -9.89
C MET A 148 12.83 17.01 -11.19
N MET A 149 13.15 15.92 -11.90
CA MET A 149 13.94 15.97 -13.13
C MET A 149 13.16 16.52 -14.34
N ARG A 150 11.84 16.58 -14.27
CA ARG A 150 10.96 17.21 -15.26
C ARG A 150 10.00 18.10 -14.52
N LYS A 151 9.58 19.25 -15.10
CA LYS A 151 8.39 19.99 -14.65
C LYS A 151 7.11 19.12 -14.85
N SER A 152 6.98 18.07 -14.04
CA SER A 152 6.05 16.94 -14.00
C SER A 152 5.59 16.34 -15.34
N THR A 153 5.81 15.03 -15.50
CA THR A 153 5.36 14.22 -16.65
C THR A 153 3.84 14.11 -16.80
N PHE A 154 3.07 14.58 -15.82
CA PHE A 154 1.61 14.71 -15.91
C PHE A 154 1.13 16.16 -15.77
N ASN A 155 2.04 17.12 -15.68
CA ASN A 155 1.75 18.55 -15.52
C ASN A 155 1.82 19.31 -16.85
N ARG A 156 1.30 18.72 -17.91
CA ARG A 156 0.93 19.43 -19.12
C ARG A 156 -0.58 19.49 -19.22
#